data_AF-A0A1G2H2I5-F1
#
_entry.id   AF-A0A1G2H2I5-F1
#
_cell.length_a   1.000
_cell.length_b   1.000
_cell.length_c   1.000
_cell.angle_alpha   90.00
_cell.angle_beta   90.00
_cell.angle_gamma   90.00
#
_symmetry.space_group_name_H-M   'P 1'
#
loop_
_entity.id
_entity.type
_entity.pdbx_description
1 polymer ?
#
loop_
_entity_poly.entity_id
_entity_poly.type
_entity_poly.pdbx_seq_one_letter_code
_entity_poly.pdbx_strand_id
1 'polypeptide(L)' 'MEQKYLTIKQAATLLGVSSLTLRNWDKKGKLVAHRHPLNNYRVYLRAEIDKLLNKIEADPHERKKLKINFIEES' A
#
# COMPACT_ATOMS: atom_id res chain seq x y z
N MET A 1 -0.30 -8.43 -20.16
CA MET A 1 0.91 -8.60 -19.33
C MET A 1 0.61 -8.03 -17.96
N GLU A 2 0.69 -8.82 -16.90
CA GLU A 2 0.47 -8.32 -15.54
C GLU A 2 1.59 -7.37 -15.13
N GLN A 3 1.22 -6.18 -14.61
CA GLN A 3 2.18 -5.26 -14.01
C GLN A 3 2.70 -5.88 -12.70
N LYS A 4 3.93 -6.40 -12.74
CA LYS A 4 4.58 -7.02 -11.56
C LYS A 4 4.78 -6.03 -10.40
N TYR A 5 4.93 -4.74 -10.73
CA TYR A 5 5.15 -3.67 -9.78
C TYR A 5 4.05 -2.63 -9.88
N LEU A 6 3.64 -2.12 -8.72
CA LEU A 6 2.65 -1.08 -8.55
C LEU A 6 3.31 0.15 -7.95
N THR A 7 2.88 1.31 -8.43
CA THR A 7 3.20 2.58 -7.77
C THR A 7 2.45 2.68 -6.45
N ILE A 8 2.90 3.59 -5.58
CA ILE A 8 2.21 3.86 -4.32
C ILE A 8 0.75 4.27 -4.49
N LYS A 9 0.42 4.99 -5.57
CA LYS A 9 -0.97 5.37 -5.86
C LYS A 9 -1.82 4.15 -6.21
N GLN A 10 -1.33 3.29 -7.09
CA GLN A 10 -2.05 2.07 -7.47
C GLN A 10 -2.24 1.13 -6.27
N ALA A 11 -1.18 0.91 -5.48
CA ALA A 11 -1.24 0.10 -4.28
C ALA A 11 -2.23 0.67 -3.25
N ALA A 12 -2.26 2.00 -3.08
CA ALA A 12 -3.18 2.69 -2.18
C ALA A 12 -4.65 2.46 -2.59
N THR A 13 -4.95 2.64 -3.87
CA THR A 13 -6.29 2.39 -4.44
C THR A 13 -6.72 0.94 -4.24
N LEU A 14 -5.83 -0.03 -4.47
CA LEU A 14 -6.13 -1.45 -4.35
C LEU A 14 -6.39 -1.89 -2.90
N LEU A 15 -5.67 -1.29 -1.95
CA LEU A 15 -5.83 -1.59 -0.51
C LEU A 15 -6.93 -0.75 0.15
N GLY A 16 -7.52 0.21 -0.55
CA GLY A 16 -8.50 1.14 0.03
C GLY A 16 -7.91 2.05 1.11
N VAL A 17 -6.62 2.38 1.02
CA VAL A 17 -5.93 3.25 1.98
C VAL A 17 -5.32 4.46 1.27
N SER A 18 -4.93 5.49 2.02
CA SER A 18 -4.22 6.64 1.42
C SER A 18 -2.76 6.31 1.08
N SER A 19 -2.20 7.01 0.09
CA SER A 19 -0.75 6.92 -0.21
C SER A 19 0.12 7.32 0.99
N LEU A 20 -0.38 8.17 1.89
CA LEU A 20 0.31 8.53 3.13
C LEU A 20 0.38 7.35 4.10
N THR A 21 -0.69 6.56 4.22
CA THR A 21 -0.70 5.33 5.03
C THR A 21 0.35 4.34 4.53
N LEU A 22 0.45 4.13 3.22
CA LEU A 22 1.50 3.29 2.64
C LEU A 22 2.91 3.82 2.92
N ARG A 23 3.14 5.14 2.84
CA ARG A 23 4.43 5.75 3.25
C ARG A 23 4.73 5.52 4.72
N ASN A 24 3.73 5.56 5.59
CA ASN A 24 3.90 5.30 7.01
C ASN A 24 4.20 3.83 7.28
N TRP A 25 3.63 2.90 6.51
CA TRP A 25 3.93 1.48 6.59
C TRP A 25 5.34 1.16 6.10
N ASP A 26 5.79 1.79 5.01
CA ASP A 26 7.18 1.75 4.55
C ASP A 26 8.13 2.23 5.65
N LYS A 27 7.88 3.41 6.23
CA LYS A 27 8.68 3.94 7.35
C LYS A 27 8.69 3.04 8.58
N LYS A 28 7.60 2.33 8.85
CA LYS A 28 7.47 1.40 9.99
C LYS A 28 7.97 -0.01 9.69
N GLY A 29 8.44 -0.30 8.47
CA GLY A 29 8.86 -1.63 8.05
C GLY A 29 7.71 -2.65 7.94
N LYS A 30 6.46 -2.20 7.91
CA LYS A 30 5.27 -3.07 7.75
C LYS A 30 5.06 -3.51 6.30
N LEU A 31 5.54 -2.70 5.35
CA LEU A 31 5.47 -2.98 3.93
C LEU A 31 6.82 -2.58 3.34
N VAL A 32 7.48 -3.47 2.62
CA VAL A 32 8.79 -3.19 2.04
C VAL A 32 8.58 -2.53 0.68
N ALA A 33 8.95 -1.25 0.55
CA ALA A 33 8.98 -0.60 -0.74
C ALA A 33 10.25 -0.99 -1.49
N HIS A 34 10.10 -1.49 -2.71
CA HIS A 34 11.20 -1.62 -3.64
C HIS A 34 11.51 -0.25 -4.24
N ARG A 35 12.79 0.01 -4.47
CA ARG A 35 13.24 1.27 -5.06
C ARG A 35 13.58 1.07 -6.52
N HIS A 36 12.95 1.88 -7.36
CA HIS A 36 13.20 1.83 -8.79
C HIS A 36 14.63 2.32 -9.10
N PRO A 37 15.43 1.58 -9.87
CA PRO A 37 16.86 1.85 -10.01
C PRO A 37 17.18 3.19 -10.69
N LEU A 38 16.26 3.71 -11.53
CA LEU A 38 16.51 4.93 -12.30
C LEU A 38 16.16 6.22 -11.56
N ASN A 39 15.20 6.20 -10.63
CA ASN A 39 14.65 7.42 -10.02
C ASN A 39 14.33 7.27 -8.53
N ASN A 40 14.74 6.14 -7.92
CA ASN A 40 14.57 5.83 -6.51
C ASN A 40 13.11 5.92 -6.00
N TYR A 41 12.12 5.87 -6.91
CA TYR A 41 10.70 5.87 -6.56
C TYR A 41 10.33 4.57 -5.88
N ARG A 42 9.36 4.67 -4.96
CA ARG A 42 8.78 3.53 -4.26
C ARG A 42 7.81 2.79 -5.17
N VAL A 43 8.10 1.53 -5.38
CA VAL A 43 7.24 0.57 -6.07
C VAL A 43 7.03 -0.65 -5.17
N TYR A 44 5.88 -1.29 -5.31
CA TYR A 44 5.49 -2.43 -4.51
C TYR A 44 5.19 -3.61 -5.44
N LEU A 45 5.56 -4.83 -5.05
CA LEU A 45 5.15 -5.99 -5.85
C LEU A 45 3.64 -6.19 -5.75
N ARG A 46 3.01 -6.46 -6.89
CA ARG A 46 1.58 -6.81 -6.94
C ARG A 46 1.24 -7.94 -5.97
N ALA A 47 2.05 -9.00 -5.99
CA ALA A 47 1.87 -10.16 -5.12
C ALA A 47 1.98 -9.83 -3.61
N GLU A 48 2.78 -8.84 -3.22
CA GLU A 48 2.85 -8.40 -1.82
C GLU A 48 1.61 -7.62 -1.41
N ILE A 49 1.14 -6.73 -2.29
CA ILE A 49 -0.11 -5.99 -2.08
C ILE A 49 -1.29 -6.95 -1.94
N ASP A 50 -1.37 -7.99 -2.79
CA ASP A 50 -2.45 -8.98 -2.74
C ASP A 50 -2.38 -9.83 -1.46
N LYS A 51 -1.18 -10.24 -1.04
CA LYS A 51 -0.99 -10.92 0.27
C LYS A 51 -1.44 -10.04 1.43
N LEU A 52 -1.11 -8.76 1.39
CA LEU A 52 -1.50 -7.81 2.43
C LEU A 52 -3.01 -7.59 2.44
N LEU A 53 -3.64 -7.47 1.27
CA LEU A 53 -5.09 -7.36 1.14
C LEU A 53 -5.80 -8.56 1.76
N ASN A 54 -5.37 -9.77 1.41
CA ASN A 54 -5.90 -11.01 2.00
C ASN A 54 -5.74 -11.03 3.53
N LYS A 55 -4.62 -10.53 4.05
CA LYS A 55 -4.40 -10.43 5.51
C LYS A 55 -5.35 -9.43 6.18
N ILE A 56 -5.60 -8.28 5.54
CA ILE A 56 -6.54 -7.26 6.02
C ILE A 56 -8.00 -7.74 5.95
N GLU A 57 -8.33 -8.61 4.99
CA GLU A 57 -9.61 -9.29 4.91
C GLU A 57 -9.78 -10.38 5.98
N ALA A 58 -8.72 -11.14 6.24
CA ALA A 58 -8.71 -12.19 7.26
C ALA A 58 -8.74 -11.65 8.71
N ASP A 59 -8.17 -10.47 8.96
CA ASP A 59 -8.17 -9.82 10.28
C ASP A 59 -8.85 -8.43 10.25
N PRO A 60 -10.15 -8.35 10.54
CA PRO A 60 -10.91 -7.09 10.56
C PRO A 60 -10.44 -6.10 11.63
N HIS A 61 -9.63 -6.53 12.62
CA HIS A 61 -9.22 -5.67 13.72
C HIS A 61 -8.17 -4.63 13.27
N GLU A 62 -7.34 -4.95 12.27
CA GLU A 62 -6.40 -3.97 11.68
C GLU A 62 -7.14 -2.86 10.92
N ARG A 63 -8.30 -3.15 10.30
CA ARG A 63 -9.14 -2.16 9.60
C ARG A 63 -9.61 -1.04 10.53
N LYS A 64 -9.91 -1.35 11.80
CA LYS A 64 -10.43 -0.39 12.78
C LYS A 64 -9.38 0.67 13.18
N LYS A 65 -8.09 0.31 13.11
CA LYS A 65 -6.95 1.21 13.37
C LYS A 65 -6.59 2.07 12.14
N LEU A 66 -7.08 1.68 10.96
CA LEU A 66 -6.92 2.36 9.67
C LEU A 66 -8.01 3.38 9.37
N LYS A 67 -8.88 3.73 10.34
CA LYS A 67 -9.77 4.91 10.30
C LYS A 67 -8.95 6.21 10.28
N ILE A 68 -8.13 6.39 9.25
CA ILE A 68 -7.40 7.62 8.96
C ILE A 68 -8.25 8.33 7.93
N ASN A 69 -8.86 9.44 8.38
CA ASN A 69 -9.65 10.41 7.63
C ASN A 69 -9.51 10.25 6.11
N PHE A 70 -10.57 9.75 5.46
CA PHE A 70 -10.81 10.03 4.05
C PHE A 70 -10.91 11.55 3.93
N ILE A 71 -9.80 12.20 3.62
CA ILE A 71 -9.84 13.54 3.05
C ILE A 71 -10.12 13.27 1.58
N GLU A 72 -11.39 13.40 1.22
CA GLU A 72 -11.78 13.59 -0.18
C GLU A 72 -11.04 14.83 -0.68
N GLU A 73 -10.05 14.64 -1.54
CA GLU A 73 -9.52 15.74 -2.34
C GLU A 73 -10.52 15.97 -3.48
N SER A 74 -11.25 17.08 -3.32
CA SER A 74 -12.02 17.96 -4.23
C SER A 74 -12.38 17.49 -5.65
#